data_AF-A0A2L2JNZ0-F1
#
_entry.id   AF-A0A2L2JNZ0-F1
#
_cell.length_a   1.000
_cell.length_b   1.000
_cell.length_c   1.000
_cell.angle_alpha   90.00
_cell.angle_beta   90.00
_cell.angle_gamma   90.00
#
_symmetry.space_group_name_H-M   'P 1'
#
loop_
_entity.id
_entity.type
_entity.pdbx_description
1 polymer ?
#
loop_
_entity_poly.entity_id
_entity_poly.type
_entity_poly.pdbx_seq_one_letter_code
_entity_poly.pdbx_strand_id
1 'polypeptide(L)' 'MQLTNLNMHVASLLACRNDPGVMTTEQAHAAMQLHLDCTVDECRVRRRARATLVESGRCVLDDRALR' A
#
# COMPACT_ATOMS: atom_id res chain seq x y z
N MET A 1 -8.82 -26.37 3.78
CA MET A 1 -7.79 -25.47 3.20
C MET A 1 -8.46 -24.20 2.67
N GLN A 2 -8.71 -23.21 3.53
CA GLN A 2 -9.21 -21.89 3.12
C GLN A 2 -8.02 -21.01 2.69
N LEU A 3 -7.56 -21.20 1.45
CA LEU A 3 -6.47 -20.41 0.84
C LEU A 3 -6.99 -19.26 -0.03
N THR A 4 -8.30 -19.18 -0.27
CA THR A 4 -8.88 -18.23 -1.22
C THR A 4 -8.82 -16.78 -0.74
N ASN A 5 -8.92 -16.54 0.57
CA ASN A 5 -8.95 -15.18 1.11
C ASN A 5 -7.53 -14.55 1.17
N LEU A 6 -6.51 -15.30 1.63
CA LEU A 6 -5.13 -14.81 1.66
C LEU A 6 -4.58 -14.51 0.25
N ASN A 7 -4.83 -15.37 -0.73
CA ASN A 7 -4.33 -15.17 -2.09
C ASN A 7 -4.93 -13.94 -2.77
N MET A 8 -6.20 -13.60 -2.47
CA MET A 8 -6.87 -12.47 -3.10
C MET A 8 -6.29 -11.13 -2.66
N HIS A 9 -5.92 -11.01 -1.38
CA HIS A 9 -5.24 -9.82 -0.86
C HIS A 9 -3.84 -9.66 -1.43
N VAL A 10 -3.07 -10.74 -1.60
CA VAL A 10 -1.75 -10.67 -2.24
C VAL A 10 -1.86 -10.26 -3.71
N ALA A 11 -2.87 -10.77 -4.43
CA ALA A 11 -3.10 -10.40 -5.82
C ALA A 11 -3.43 -8.92 -6.00
N SER A 12 -4.21 -8.32 -5.07
CA SER A 12 -4.54 -6.89 -5.15
C SER A 12 -3.33 -5.98 -4.90
N LEU A 13 -2.34 -6.43 -4.11
CA LEU A 13 -1.07 -5.72 -3.92
C LEU A 13 -0.24 -5.60 -5.19
N LEU A 14 -0.40 -6.48 -6.18
CA LEU A 14 0.39 -6.46 -7.41
C LEU A 14 -0.24 -5.56 -8.49
N ALA A 15 -1.50 -5.18 -8.33
CA ALA A 15 -2.24 -4.40 -9.31
C ALA A 15 -2.12 -2.89 -9.04
N CYS A 16 -1.03 -2.25 -9.51
CA CYS A 16 -0.71 -0.83 -9.32
C CYS A 16 -1.90 0.14 -9.50
N ARG A 17 -2.75 -0.12 -10.51
CA ARG A 17 -3.90 0.74 -10.85
C ARG A 17 -5.18 0.45 -10.07
N ASN A 18 -5.21 -0.59 -9.24
CA ASN A 18 -6.37 -0.94 -8.43
C ASN A 18 -6.14 -0.54 -6.96
N ASP A 19 -7.20 -0.14 -6.25
CA ASP A 19 -7.08 0.07 -4.80
C ASP A 19 -7.03 -1.32 -4.13
N PRO A 20 -5.97 -1.65 -3.37
CA PRO A 20 -5.86 -2.94 -2.71
C PRO A 20 -6.81 -3.09 -1.51
N GLY A 21 -7.47 -2.00 -1.09
CA GLY A 21 -8.36 -1.97 0.07
C GLY A 21 -7.61 -1.74 1.37
N VAL A 22 -8.22 -2.14 2.49
CA VAL A 22 -7.59 -2.03 3.82
C VAL A 22 -6.37 -2.94 3.88
N MET A 23 -5.29 -2.43 4.47
CA MET A 23 -4.01 -3.12 4.64
C MET A 23 -3.62 -3.15 6.11
N THR A 24 -2.90 -4.20 6.51
CA THR A 24 -2.08 -4.13 7.72
C THR A 24 -0.82 -3.31 7.48
N THR A 25 -0.14 -2.91 8.55
CA THR A 25 1.15 -2.22 8.48
C THR A 25 2.20 -3.01 7.70
N GLU A 26 2.24 -4.33 7.90
CA GLU A 26 3.17 -5.24 7.21
C GLU A 26 2.87 -5.29 5.71
N GLN A 27 1.59 -5.38 5.33
CA GLN A 27 1.17 -5.35 3.92
C GLN A 27 1.51 -4.00 3.27
N ALA A 28 1.36 -2.90 4.01
CA ALA A 28 1.73 -1.58 3.51
C ALA A 28 3.24 -1.45 3.26
N HIS A 29 4.09 -1.98 4.16
CA HIS A 29 5.53 -2.05 3.91
C HIS A 29 5.87 -2.94 2.71
N ALA A 30 5.27 -4.13 2.61
CA ALA A 30 5.48 -5.01 1.47
C ALA A 30 5.07 -4.35 0.15
N ALA A 31 3.94 -3.64 0.12
CA ALA A 31 3.48 -2.87 -1.03
C ALA A 31 4.46 -1.79 -1.46
N MET A 32 5.09 -1.08 -0.51
CA MET A 32 6.14 -0.10 -0.82
C MET A 32 7.38 -0.72 -1.44
N GLN A 33 7.73 -1.94 -1.01
CA GLN A 33 8.88 -2.70 -1.54
C GLN A 33 8.58 -3.35 -2.90
N LEU A 34 7.34 -3.78 -3.14
CA LEU A 34 6.94 -4.40 -4.41
C LEU A 34 6.86 -3.39 -5.56
N HIS A 35 6.53 -2.14 -5.25
CA HIS A 35 6.32 -1.07 -6.24
C HIS A 35 7.45 -0.05 -6.24
N LEU A 36 8.70 -0.43 -5.98
CA LEU A 36 9.84 0.50 -5.86
C LEU A 36 9.95 1.49 -7.03
N ASP A 37 9.64 1.04 -8.25
CA ASP A 37 9.69 1.85 -9.47
C ASP A 37 8.46 2.75 -9.71
N CYS A 38 7.40 2.60 -8.92
CA CYS A 38 6.22 3.44 -9.01
C CYS A 38 6.31 4.66 -8.08
N THR A 39 5.69 5.76 -8.50
CA THR A 39 5.43 6.91 -7.63
C THR A 39 4.11 6.74 -6.84
N VAL A 40 3.98 7.41 -5.70
CA VAL A 40 2.72 7.43 -4.92
C VAL A 40 1.58 8.15 -5.63
N ASP A 41 1.92 9.01 -6.59
CA ASP A 41 0.96 9.76 -7.40
C ASP A 41 0.34 8.88 -8.49
N GLU A 42 1.10 7.93 -9.03
CA GLU A 42 0.65 7.06 -10.12
C GLU A 42 0.14 5.69 -9.64
N CYS A 43 0.63 5.20 -8.50
CA CYS A 43 0.29 3.88 -7.97
C CYS A 43 -0.72 3.96 -6.82
N ARG A 44 -1.93 3.43 -7.05
CA ARG A 44 -2.99 3.37 -6.04
C ARG A 44 -2.61 2.49 -4.86
N VAL A 45 -1.86 1.41 -5.11
CA VAL A 45 -1.35 0.52 -4.07
C VAL A 45 -0.37 1.25 -3.15
N ARG A 46 0.61 1.99 -3.70
CA ARG A 46 1.56 2.80 -2.90
C ARG A 46 0.86 3.92 -2.16
N ARG A 47 -0.11 4.58 -2.80
CA ARG A 47 -0.89 5.64 -2.16
C ARG A 47 -1.64 5.12 -0.94
N ARG A 48 -2.31 3.97 -1.08
CA ARG A 48 -3.00 3.30 0.03
C ARG A 48 -2.04 2.89 1.13
N ALA A 49 -0.94 2.23 0.77
CA ALA A 49 0.09 1.82 1.72
C ALA A 49 0.67 3.02 2.51
N ARG A 50 0.91 4.16 1.84
CA ARG A 50 1.36 5.39 2.50
C ARG A 50 0.35 5.86 3.54
N ALA A 51 -0.93 5.95 3.17
CA ALA A 51 -1.98 6.34 4.10
C ALA A 51 -2.00 5.43 5.33
N THR A 52 -1.99 4.11 5.13
CA THR A 52 -1.94 3.13 6.23
C THR A 52 -0.72 3.32 7.14
N LEU A 53 0.46 3.58 6.58
CA LEU A 53 1.68 3.81 7.37
C LEU A 53 1.64 5.13 8.15
N VAL A 54 1.00 6.15 7.61
CA VAL A 54 0.81 7.44 8.30
C VAL A 54 -0.19 7.31 9.44
N GLU A 55 -1.34 6.68 9.17
CA GLU A 55 -2.40 6.43 10.16
C GLU A 55 -1.90 5.56 11.32
N SER A 56 -0.99 4.62 11.05
CA SER A 56 -0.35 3.77 12.08
C SER A 56 0.86 4.42 12.78
N GLY A 57 1.21 5.67 12.46
CA GLY A 57 2.34 6.39 13.05
C GLY A 57 3.71 5.83 12.67
N ARG A 58 3.80 5.02 11.61
CA ARG A 58 5.04 4.43 11.09
C ARG A 58 5.70 5.28 10.01
N CYS A 59 4.99 6.26 9.47
CA CYS A 59 5.50 7.25 8.53
C CYS A 59 4.99 8.64 8.92
N VAL A 60 5.88 9.61 9.01
CA VAL A 60 5.52 11.02 9.19
C VAL A 60 5.83 11.73 7.88
N LEU A 61 4.84 12.45 7.34
CA LEU A 61 4.99 13.21 6.11
C LEU A 61 5.46 14.62 6.45
N ASP A 62 6.39 15.13 5.65
CA ASP A 62 6.71 16.56 5.63
C ASP A 62 5.50 17.33 5.04
N ASP A 63 5.26 18.54 5.50
CA ASP A 63 4.15 19.38 5.02
C ASP A 63 4.15 19.57 3.50
N ARG A 64 5.32 19.54 2.85
CA ARG A 64 5.43 19.62 1.39
C ARG A 64 4.80 18.42 0.67
N ALA A 65 4.73 17.26 1.32
CA ALA A 65 4.11 16.06 0.77
C ALA A 65 2.57 16.02 0.95
N LEU A 66 2.00 17.03 1.61
CA LEU A 66 0.55 17.22 1.77
C LEU A 66 -0.04 18.24 0.79
N ARG A 67 0.81 19.00 0.09
CA ARG A 67 0.43 20.00 -0.92
C ARG A 67 0.35 19.37 -2.30
#